data_AF-A0A2V8GEI3-F1
#
_entry.id   AF-A0A2V8GEI3-F1
#
_cell.length_a   1.000
_cell.length_b   1.000
_cell.length_c   1.000
_cell.angle_alpha   90.00
_cell.angle_beta   90.00
_cell.angle_gamma   90.00
#
_symmetry.space_group_name_H-M   'P 1'
#
loop_
_entity.id
_entity.type
_entity.pdbx_description
1 polymer ?
#
loop_
_entity_poly.entity_id
_entity_poly.type
_entity_poly.pdbx_seq_one_letter_code
_entity_poly.pdbx_strand_id
1 'polypeptide(L)'
;MKRLFYCVSKPLIVETVTAPTTAELRRRRDEVTEADLVELRLDSVRDPNVAGALAGRRRPVIVTCRPAWEGGHFTGGEDDRRRLLTEAFTLGAEYIDVEWRAQFDDLVSRAGGRRIVLSSHDFDTMPPDLVSRAHAMRATGAEVVKLAVRTRRLRDCVPLLDLGSHFGRQDGLVLIGIGEHGLATRVLAARFKSIWMYGGDQVEAGQVTTASLRDEYGFRSISESTGVYGLVGRPVTHSVSPAMFNAAFRTARLDAVYLPFPAIDADDFVTFAKAIGIKGASVTIPFKMALFETVDEANSVARRIGAINTIRASDGRWLGGNTDAIGFLSALHHRVGLTGRRVAIMGAGGAARSVAIALGSSSVDVRIHARDRRRAEEAAMLTSATAGDWPPPPGSWDLLVNCTPIGMYPRVEETPLPAEYLTGRCVYDLVYNPPETRLLREAARAGCDTIGGLDMLVAQAQEQFHWWTGARPAAGIMREAALKRLAEFIRDEDHVV
;
A
#
# COMPACT_ATOMS: atom_id res chain seq x y z
N MET A 1 -11.68 37.08 11.76
CA MET A 1 -11.54 35.77 11.11
C MET A 1 -11.63 34.67 12.16
N LYS A 2 -12.86 34.30 12.55
CA LYS A 2 -13.15 33.28 13.57
C LYS A 2 -13.11 31.88 12.91
N ARG A 3 -12.35 30.94 13.49
CA ARG A 3 -12.47 29.46 13.34
C ARG A 3 -12.64 28.89 11.91
N LEU A 4 -11.71 29.14 10.99
CA LEU A 4 -11.82 28.57 9.63
C LEU A 4 -11.61 27.04 9.58
N PHE A 5 -10.86 26.45 10.52
CA PHE A 5 -10.45 25.03 10.44
C PHE A 5 -11.17 24.07 11.42
N TYR A 6 -11.84 24.58 12.44
CA TYR A 6 -12.57 23.75 13.41
C TYR A 6 -13.91 23.20 12.90
N CYS A 7 -14.30 23.58 11.67
CA CYS A 7 -15.51 23.15 10.99
C CYS A 7 -15.22 22.24 9.78
N VAL A 8 -13.99 21.74 9.63
CA VAL A 8 -13.69 20.77 8.57
C VAL A 8 -13.99 19.37 9.11
N SER A 9 -15.05 18.75 8.57
CA SER A 9 -15.44 17.39 8.92
C SER A 9 -14.40 16.33 8.55
N LYS A 10 -13.35 16.71 7.80
CA LYS A 10 -12.35 15.82 7.19
C LYS A 10 -10.93 16.35 7.35
N PRO A 11 -9.91 15.47 7.42
CA PRO A 11 -8.52 15.91 7.46
C PRO A 11 -8.12 16.68 6.20
N LEU A 12 -7.24 17.66 6.36
CA LEU A 12 -6.68 18.44 5.25
C LEU A 12 -5.46 17.73 4.65
N ILE A 13 -5.12 18.06 3.41
CA ILE A 13 -3.87 17.65 2.76
C ILE A 13 -2.87 18.82 2.84
N VAL A 14 -1.66 18.53 3.31
CA VAL A 14 -0.52 19.45 3.33
C VAL A 14 0.50 18.98 2.31
N GLU A 15 0.87 19.83 1.35
CA GLU A 15 1.99 19.55 0.44
C GLU A 15 3.29 20.07 1.04
N THR A 16 4.28 19.20 1.25
CA THR A 16 5.62 19.61 1.69
C THR A 16 6.47 20.04 0.51
N VAL A 17 6.84 21.31 0.47
CA VAL A 17 7.67 21.91 -0.58
C VAL A 17 9.08 22.18 -0.06
N THR A 18 10.07 21.64 -0.78
CA THR A 18 11.49 21.90 -0.60
C THR A 18 12.08 22.52 -1.85
N ALA A 19 13.14 23.33 -1.69
CA ALA A 19 13.85 23.94 -2.80
C ALA A 19 15.19 24.51 -2.36
N PRO A 20 16.22 24.54 -3.24
CA PRO A 20 17.54 25.09 -2.92
C PRO A 20 17.57 26.61 -2.72
N THR A 21 16.59 27.36 -3.27
CA THR A 21 16.54 28.83 -3.19
C THR A 21 15.14 29.32 -2.80
N THR A 22 15.05 30.51 -2.20
CA THR A 22 13.76 31.12 -1.85
C THR A 22 12.87 31.35 -3.09
N ALA A 23 13.46 31.74 -4.22
CA ALA A 23 12.71 31.97 -5.46
C ALA A 23 12.10 30.67 -6.01
N GLU A 24 12.88 29.58 -5.99
CA GLU A 24 12.42 28.25 -6.35
C GLU A 24 11.34 27.74 -5.40
N LEU A 25 11.53 27.91 -4.08
CA LEU A 25 10.56 27.52 -3.06
C LEU A 25 9.21 28.20 -3.28
N ARG A 26 9.24 29.50 -3.57
CA ARG A 26 8.06 30.30 -3.90
C ARG A 26 7.38 29.80 -5.16
N ARG A 27 8.14 29.51 -6.23
CA ARG A 27 7.57 29.02 -7.48
C ARG A 27 6.86 27.68 -7.28
N ARG A 28 7.52 26.71 -6.62
CA ARG A 28 6.94 25.40 -6.32
C ARG A 28 5.69 25.51 -5.44
N ARG A 29 5.71 26.36 -4.41
CA ARG A 29 4.53 26.67 -3.60
C ARG A 29 3.35 27.15 -4.46
N ASP A 30 3.61 28.01 -5.44
CA ASP A 30 2.58 28.57 -6.31
C ASP A 30 2.05 27.57 -7.35
N GLU A 31 2.83 26.53 -7.68
CA GLU A 31 2.44 25.39 -8.51
C GLU A 31 1.51 24.41 -7.76
N VAL A 32 1.58 24.36 -6.42
CA VAL A 32 0.69 23.51 -5.61
C VAL A 32 -0.75 23.98 -5.75
N THR A 33 -1.57 23.18 -6.42
CA THR A 33 -2.99 23.48 -6.68
C THR A 33 -3.96 22.62 -5.86
N GLU A 34 -3.50 21.49 -5.35
CA GLU A 34 -4.35 20.37 -4.98
C GLU A 34 -4.41 20.09 -3.47
N ALA A 35 -3.44 20.63 -2.73
CA ALA A 35 -3.39 20.60 -1.28
C ALA A 35 -4.14 21.79 -0.66
N ASP A 36 -4.57 21.61 0.59
CA ASP A 36 -5.27 22.62 1.36
C ASP A 36 -4.29 23.60 2.05
N LEU A 37 -3.11 23.11 2.42
CA LEU A 37 -1.99 23.88 2.94
C LEU A 37 -0.69 23.51 2.23
N VAL A 38 0.29 24.40 2.29
CA VAL A 38 1.64 24.15 1.81
C VAL A 38 2.62 24.29 2.97
N GLU A 39 3.37 23.23 3.28
CA GLU A 39 4.51 23.31 4.20
C GLU A 39 5.74 23.81 3.44
N LEU A 40 6.28 24.96 3.85
CA LEU A 40 7.49 25.56 3.31
C LEU A 40 8.69 25.13 4.18
N ARG A 41 9.55 24.28 3.65
CA ARG A 41 10.78 23.81 4.31
C ARG A 41 11.92 24.79 4.08
N LEU A 42 12.00 25.82 4.93
CA LEU A 42 13.07 26.81 4.87
C LEU A 42 14.45 26.20 5.10
N ASP A 43 14.52 25.09 5.84
CA ASP A 43 15.77 24.37 6.07
C ASP A 43 16.38 23.77 4.79
N SER A 44 15.59 23.59 3.72
CA SER A 44 16.12 23.15 2.41
C SER A 44 16.74 24.28 1.58
N VAL A 45 16.57 25.54 2.00
CA VAL A 45 17.04 26.74 1.30
C VAL A 45 18.37 27.19 1.87
N ARG A 46 19.37 27.46 1.01
CA ARG A 46 20.72 27.87 1.46
C ARG A 46 20.72 29.17 2.26
N ASP A 47 19.99 30.18 1.78
CA ASP A 47 19.85 31.51 2.39
C ASP A 47 18.36 31.87 2.46
N PRO A 48 17.63 31.37 3.48
CA PRO A 48 16.18 31.52 3.53
C PRO A 48 15.77 32.98 3.75
N ASN A 49 14.91 33.48 2.88
CA ASN A 49 14.28 34.80 3.03
C ASN A 49 12.77 34.62 3.25
N VAL A 50 12.32 34.89 4.48
CA VAL A 50 10.94 34.59 4.90
C VAL A 50 9.92 35.45 4.15
N ALA A 51 10.17 36.75 4.01
CA ALA A 51 9.28 37.64 3.27
C ALA A 51 9.09 37.20 1.81
N GLY A 52 10.17 36.80 1.14
CA GLY A 52 10.16 36.27 -0.22
C GLY A 52 9.43 34.94 -0.32
N ALA A 53 9.64 34.03 0.63
CA ALA A 53 8.95 32.75 0.71
C ALA A 53 7.43 32.89 0.95
N LEU A 54 7.00 33.98 1.60
CA LEU A 54 5.59 34.26 1.91
C LEU A 54 4.89 35.20 0.91
N ALA A 55 5.66 35.92 0.08
CA ALA A 55 5.16 36.92 -0.85
C ALA A 55 4.18 36.32 -1.86
N GLY A 56 3.01 36.95 -2.00
CA GLY A 56 2.00 36.58 -3.01
C GLY A 56 1.38 35.19 -2.85
N ARG A 57 1.51 34.54 -1.68
CA ARG A 57 0.91 33.22 -1.44
C ARG A 57 -0.60 33.25 -1.66
N ARG A 58 -1.12 32.18 -2.27
CA ARG A 58 -2.55 32.00 -2.57
C ARG A 58 -3.23 30.97 -1.66
N ARG A 59 -2.43 30.19 -0.93
CA ARG A 59 -2.87 29.13 -0.02
C ARG A 59 -2.29 29.37 1.38
N PRO A 60 -2.97 28.87 2.43
CA PRO A 60 -2.39 28.77 3.77
C PRO A 60 -1.04 28.05 3.75
N VAL A 61 -0.10 28.53 4.55
CA VAL A 61 1.23 27.93 4.68
C VAL A 61 1.56 27.53 6.10
N ILE A 62 2.31 26.44 6.23
CA ILE A 62 3.03 26.04 7.43
C ILE A 62 4.49 26.36 7.16
N VAL A 63 5.12 27.23 7.96
CA VAL A 63 6.55 27.50 7.80
C VAL A 63 7.34 26.64 8.79
N THR A 64 8.23 25.81 8.25
CA THR A 64 9.07 24.89 9.00
C THR A 64 10.53 25.19 8.71
N CYS A 65 11.36 25.30 9.75
CA CYS A 65 12.81 25.37 9.63
C CYS A 65 13.41 24.28 10.52
N ARG A 66 13.43 23.06 9.99
CA ARG A 66 13.77 21.85 10.75
C ARG A 66 15.30 21.75 10.94
N PRO A 67 15.80 21.63 12.17
CA PRO A 67 17.22 21.43 12.41
C PRO A 67 17.67 20.01 12.04
N ALA A 68 18.97 19.85 11.74
CA ALA A 68 19.55 18.56 11.36
C ALA A 68 19.36 17.45 12.40
N TRP A 69 19.39 17.78 13.70
CA TRP A 69 19.17 16.83 14.79
C TRP A 69 17.71 16.35 14.90
N GLU A 70 16.78 16.97 14.17
CA GLU A 70 15.38 16.54 14.04
C GLU A 70 15.01 16.18 12.59
N GLY A 71 15.98 15.71 11.81
CA GLY A 71 15.76 15.19 10.45
C GLY A 71 15.56 16.27 9.38
N GLY A 72 15.92 17.52 9.68
CA GLY A 72 15.96 18.61 8.70
C GLY A 72 17.32 18.84 8.08
N HIS A 73 17.44 19.95 7.36
CA HIS A 73 18.70 20.37 6.72
C HIS A 73 19.32 21.64 7.32
N PHE A 74 18.70 22.24 8.34
CA PHE A 74 19.22 23.46 8.93
C PHE A 74 20.37 23.16 9.89
N THR A 75 21.52 23.78 9.63
CA THR A 75 22.76 23.62 10.41
C THR A 75 23.23 24.93 11.06
N GLY A 76 22.44 26.00 10.97
CA GLY A 76 22.74 27.29 11.59
C GLY A 76 22.48 27.31 13.10
N GLY A 77 22.66 28.48 13.73
CA GLY A 77 22.41 28.65 15.17
C GLY A 77 20.92 28.63 15.53
N GLU A 78 20.60 28.21 16.76
CA GLU A 78 19.21 28.20 17.24
C GLU A 78 18.58 29.60 17.27
N ASP A 79 19.38 30.65 17.54
CA ASP A 79 18.92 32.04 17.46
C ASP A 79 18.53 32.45 16.04
N ASP A 80 19.27 32.00 15.03
CA ASP A 80 18.94 32.25 13.61
C ASP A 80 17.60 31.58 13.25
N ARG A 81 17.44 30.33 13.67
CA ARG A 81 16.23 29.55 13.46
C ARG A 81 15.02 30.19 14.14
N ARG A 82 15.18 30.63 15.39
CA ARG A 82 14.17 31.39 16.16
C ARG A 82 13.79 32.69 15.46
N ARG A 83 14.76 33.41 14.90
CA ARG A 83 14.52 34.62 14.11
C ARG A 83 13.66 34.34 12.88
N LEU A 84 14.01 33.33 12.07
CA LEU A 84 13.26 32.94 10.87
C LEU A 84 11.79 32.59 11.20
N LEU A 85 11.57 31.76 12.22
CA LEU A 85 10.22 31.34 12.62
C LEU A 85 9.40 32.48 13.22
N THR A 86 10.03 33.36 14.03
CA THR A 86 9.37 34.55 14.57
C THR A 86 8.99 35.55 13.46
N GLU A 87 9.87 35.74 12.48
CA GLU A 87 9.60 36.55 11.30
C GLU A 87 8.41 35.98 10.52
N ALA A 88 8.37 34.67 10.29
CA ALA A 88 7.27 34.00 9.58
C ALA A 88 5.93 34.18 10.29
N PHE A 89 5.93 34.04 11.62
CA PHE A 89 4.76 34.31 12.45
C PHE A 89 4.30 35.77 12.32
N THR A 90 5.22 36.72 12.36
CA THR A 90 4.93 38.16 12.26
C THR A 90 4.39 38.54 10.88
N LEU A 91 4.94 37.96 9.81
CA LEU A 91 4.53 38.17 8.42
C LEU A 91 3.25 37.39 8.02
N GLY A 92 2.60 36.73 8.98
CA GLY A 92 1.26 36.18 8.79
C GLY A 92 1.20 34.75 8.27
N ALA A 93 2.26 33.93 8.38
CA ALA A 93 2.19 32.49 8.06
C ALA A 93 1.08 31.79 8.85
N GLU A 94 0.21 31.01 8.23
CA GLU A 94 -0.96 30.44 8.91
C GLU A 94 -0.55 29.54 10.08
N TYR A 95 0.55 28.81 9.93
CA TYR A 95 1.23 28.15 11.03
C TYR A 95 2.74 28.30 10.95
N ILE A 96 3.41 28.21 12.10
CA ILE A 96 4.84 27.88 12.20
C ILE A 96 4.99 26.54 12.92
N ASP A 97 5.95 25.73 12.47
CA ASP A 97 6.29 24.45 13.11
C ASP A 97 7.55 24.64 13.96
N VAL A 98 7.41 24.39 15.26
CA VAL A 98 8.47 24.46 16.27
C VAL A 98 8.63 23.11 16.97
N GLU A 99 9.87 22.76 17.25
CA GLU A 99 10.26 21.49 17.83
C GLU A 99 10.07 21.49 19.36
N TRP A 100 9.46 20.42 19.87
CA TRP A 100 9.26 20.17 21.30
C TRP A 100 10.56 20.24 22.09
N ARG A 101 11.64 19.68 21.55
CA ARG A 101 12.95 19.62 22.23
C ARG A 101 13.70 20.96 22.22
N ALA A 102 13.29 21.90 21.37
CA ALA A 102 13.97 23.20 21.23
C ALA A 102 13.45 24.29 22.18
N GLN A 103 12.52 23.96 23.08
CA GLN A 103 12.04 24.83 24.17
C GLN A 103 11.55 26.21 23.69
N PHE A 104 10.63 26.24 22.72
CA PHE A 104 9.99 27.47 22.23
C PHE A 104 8.88 28.00 23.16
N ASP A 105 8.98 27.75 24.47
CA ASP A 105 7.93 28.05 25.46
C ASP A 105 7.53 29.53 25.46
N ASP A 106 8.50 30.42 25.24
CA ASP A 106 8.31 31.86 25.12
C ASP A 106 7.44 32.24 23.92
N LEU A 107 7.72 31.66 22.75
CA LEU A 107 7.00 31.90 21.51
C LEU A 107 5.59 31.31 21.56
N VAL A 108 5.46 30.09 22.10
CA VAL A 108 4.17 29.42 22.32
C VAL A 108 3.29 30.27 23.24
N SER A 109 3.83 30.71 24.37
CA SER A 109 3.11 31.53 25.35
C SER A 109 2.72 32.89 24.77
N ARG A 110 3.62 33.56 24.06
CA ARG A 110 3.36 34.86 23.41
C ARG A 110 2.26 34.77 22.35
N ALA A 111 2.19 33.65 21.63
CA ALA A 111 1.13 33.40 20.65
C ALA A 111 -0.20 32.96 21.29
N GLY A 112 -0.24 32.70 22.61
CA GLY A 112 -1.34 32.00 23.26
C GLY A 112 -1.61 30.64 22.61
N GLY A 113 -0.55 29.99 22.12
CA GLY A 113 -0.56 28.73 21.38
C GLY A 113 -1.09 28.80 19.94
N ARG A 114 -1.70 29.91 19.51
CA ARG A 114 -2.33 30.02 18.18
C ARG A 114 -1.30 30.03 17.06
N ARG A 115 -1.63 29.41 15.93
CA ARG A 115 -0.75 29.30 14.74
C ARG A 115 0.57 28.56 15.04
N ILE A 116 0.63 27.82 16.14
CA ILE A 116 1.79 27.02 16.51
C ILE A 116 1.50 25.54 16.27
N VAL A 117 2.35 24.90 15.48
CA VAL A 117 2.50 23.45 15.45
C VAL A 117 3.69 23.10 16.33
N LEU A 118 3.44 22.39 17.42
CA LEU A 118 4.47 21.84 18.29
C LEU A 118 4.73 20.40 17.88
N SER A 119 5.92 20.13 17.34
CA SER A 119 6.25 18.84 16.75
C SER A 119 7.32 18.07 17.52
N SER A 120 7.28 16.75 17.42
CA SER A 120 8.33 15.85 17.93
C SER A 120 8.51 14.72 16.94
N HIS A 121 9.77 14.46 16.57
CA HIS A 121 10.14 13.39 15.64
C HIS A 121 11.06 12.38 16.35
N ASP A 122 10.67 11.11 16.30
CA ASP A 122 11.45 9.98 16.82
C ASP A 122 11.75 9.01 15.66
N PHE A 123 12.90 9.21 15.02
CA PHE A 123 13.30 8.47 13.81
C PHE A 123 13.81 7.05 14.10
N ASP A 124 14.18 6.78 15.35
CA ASP A 124 14.73 5.49 15.75
C ASP A 124 13.65 4.53 16.19
N THR A 125 12.91 4.79 17.26
CA THR A 125 11.92 3.85 17.83
C THR A 125 10.66 4.57 18.28
N MET A 126 9.60 3.79 18.53
CA MET A 126 8.45 4.29 19.28
C MET A 126 8.91 4.74 20.69
N PRO A 127 8.70 6.01 21.08
CA PRO A 127 9.08 6.48 22.40
C PRO A 127 8.20 5.84 23.50
N PRO A 128 8.78 5.38 24.62
CA PRO A 128 8.00 4.78 25.71
C PRO A 128 7.08 5.79 26.41
N ASP A 129 7.42 7.07 26.33
CA ASP A 129 6.67 8.20 26.89
C ASP A 129 5.66 8.81 25.90
N LEU A 130 5.32 8.14 24.78
CA LEU A 130 4.46 8.70 23.72
C LEU A 130 3.21 9.41 24.26
N VAL A 131 2.46 8.73 25.13
CA VAL A 131 1.19 9.24 25.67
C VAL A 131 1.41 10.43 26.60
N SER A 132 2.32 10.30 27.58
CA SER A 132 2.61 11.38 28.53
C SER A 132 3.23 12.60 27.82
N ARG A 133 4.07 12.37 26.81
CA ARG A 133 4.63 13.42 25.95
C ARG A 133 3.54 14.15 25.18
N ALA A 134 2.60 13.44 24.57
CA ALA A 134 1.48 14.08 23.87
C ALA A 134 0.66 14.98 24.79
N HIS A 135 0.36 14.53 26.01
CA HIS A 135 -0.32 15.34 27.02
C HIS A 135 0.51 16.56 27.46
N ALA A 136 1.82 16.40 27.66
CA ALA A 136 2.71 17.49 28.02
C ALA A 136 2.81 18.54 26.90
N MET A 137 2.98 18.11 25.66
CA MET A 137 2.96 18.98 24.48
C MET A 137 1.63 19.73 24.39
N ARG A 138 0.50 19.06 24.64
CA ARG A 138 -0.82 19.71 24.63
C ARG A 138 -0.98 20.74 25.75
N ALA A 139 -0.44 20.46 26.93
CA ALA A 139 -0.52 21.35 28.09
C ALA A 139 0.21 22.70 27.87
N THR A 140 1.11 22.79 26.88
CA THR A 140 1.72 24.06 26.46
C THR A 140 0.72 25.05 25.86
N GLY A 141 -0.46 24.58 25.45
CA GLY A 141 -1.48 25.37 24.76
C GLY A 141 -1.30 25.47 23.25
N ALA A 142 -0.27 24.85 22.67
CA ALA A 142 -0.07 24.80 21.21
C ALA A 142 -1.34 24.37 20.46
N GLU A 143 -1.65 25.09 19.39
CA GLU A 143 -2.87 24.86 18.59
C GLU A 143 -2.84 23.48 17.94
N VAL A 144 -1.67 23.05 17.46
CA VAL A 144 -1.47 21.73 16.85
C VAL A 144 -0.31 20.98 17.52
N VAL A 145 -0.54 19.73 17.90
CA VAL A 145 0.48 18.77 18.36
C VAL A 145 0.76 17.78 17.24
N LYS A 146 2.02 17.67 16.81
CA LYS A 146 2.48 16.80 15.73
C LYS A 146 3.48 15.77 16.26
N LEU A 147 3.14 14.48 16.16
CA LEU A 147 3.99 13.38 16.57
C LEU A 147 4.32 12.51 15.37
N ALA A 148 5.61 12.37 15.06
CA ALA A 148 6.10 11.50 14.01
C ALA A 148 7.07 10.47 14.60
N VAL A 149 6.73 9.19 14.51
CA VAL A 149 7.46 8.11 15.20
C VAL A 149 7.79 6.97 14.25
N ARG A 150 8.96 6.35 14.39
CA ARG A 150 9.35 5.20 13.57
C ARG A 150 8.47 3.99 13.83
N THR A 151 7.96 3.43 12.73
CA THR A 151 7.25 2.15 12.70
C THR A 151 8.14 1.09 12.04
N ARG A 152 8.33 -0.05 12.72
CA ARG A 152 9.10 -1.20 12.22
C ARG A 152 8.21 -2.39 11.84
N ARG A 153 6.93 -2.31 12.20
CA ARG A 153 5.91 -3.34 12.05
C ARG A 153 4.53 -2.70 12.12
N LEU A 154 3.51 -3.36 11.61
CA LEU A 154 2.17 -2.76 11.50
C LEU A 154 1.58 -2.39 12.86
N ARG A 155 1.77 -3.23 13.90
CA ARG A 155 1.23 -2.99 15.24
C ARG A 155 1.80 -1.73 15.91
N ASP A 156 2.90 -1.18 15.42
CA ASP A 156 3.42 0.11 15.93
C ASP A 156 2.45 1.27 15.61
N CYS A 157 1.48 1.08 14.70
CA CYS A 157 0.39 2.03 14.50
C CYS A 157 -0.65 2.00 15.64
N VAL A 158 -0.75 0.92 16.42
CA VAL A 158 -1.79 0.77 17.46
C VAL A 158 -1.64 1.81 18.56
N PRO A 159 -0.45 2.06 19.15
CA PRO A 159 -0.28 3.14 20.12
C PRO A 159 -0.69 4.52 19.60
N LEU A 160 -0.48 4.80 18.30
CA LEU A 160 -0.92 6.05 17.67
C LEU A 160 -2.45 6.09 17.52
N LEU A 161 -3.08 4.97 17.16
CA LEU A 161 -4.53 4.87 17.08
C LEU A 161 -5.16 5.10 18.45
N ASP A 162 -4.63 4.42 19.47
CA ASP A 162 -5.06 4.56 20.85
C ASP A 162 -4.87 5.99 21.33
N LEU A 163 -3.71 6.60 21.07
CA LEU A 163 -3.47 8.00 21.39
C LEU A 163 -4.54 8.90 20.77
N GLY A 164 -4.82 8.74 19.47
CA GLY A 164 -5.88 9.47 18.79
C GLY A 164 -7.23 9.35 19.49
N SER A 165 -7.58 8.19 20.05
CA SER A 165 -8.85 7.98 20.77
C SER A 165 -8.99 8.79 22.07
N HIS A 166 -7.88 9.23 22.67
CA HIS A 166 -7.86 10.06 23.87
C HIS A 166 -8.07 11.56 23.56
N PHE A 167 -7.98 11.96 22.29
CA PHE A 167 -8.11 13.34 21.84
C PHE A 167 -9.30 13.51 20.89
N GLY A 168 -9.99 14.65 21.01
CA GLY A 168 -10.97 15.05 20.01
C GLY A 168 -10.27 15.61 18.76
N ARG A 169 -10.95 15.61 17.60
CA ARG A 169 -10.42 16.32 16.40
C ARG A 169 -10.17 17.81 16.64
N GLN A 170 -10.91 18.41 17.59
CA GLN A 170 -10.74 19.80 18.00
C GLN A 170 -9.43 20.02 18.78
N ASP A 171 -8.70 18.96 19.13
CA ASP A 171 -7.45 19.06 19.86
C ASP A 171 -6.22 19.33 18.99
N GLY A 172 -6.40 19.40 17.67
CA GLY A 172 -5.31 19.77 16.76
C GLY A 172 -4.20 18.73 16.75
N LEU A 173 -4.52 17.47 16.46
CA LEU A 173 -3.54 16.39 16.49
C LEU A 173 -3.06 16.05 15.08
N VAL A 174 -1.80 15.65 14.94
CA VAL A 174 -1.24 15.04 13.73
C VAL A 174 -0.35 13.86 14.14
N LEU A 175 -0.71 12.65 13.74
CA LEU A 175 0.00 11.43 14.10
C LEU A 175 0.56 10.75 12.86
N ILE A 176 1.86 10.51 12.84
CA ILE A 176 2.58 9.97 11.68
C ILE A 176 3.43 8.78 12.11
N GLY A 177 3.18 7.63 11.48
CA GLY A 177 4.11 6.52 11.44
C GLY A 177 5.12 6.73 10.31
N ILE A 178 6.41 6.84 10.66
CA ILE A 178 7.53 6.93 9.72
C ILE A 178 7.90 5.50 9.30
N GLY A 179 8.13 5.27 8.00
CA GLY A 179 8.39 3.94 7.44
C GLY A 179 7.18 3.33 6.73
N GLU A 180 7.43 2.29 5.93
CA GLU A 180 6.40 1.60 5.13
C GLU A 180 5.22 1.08 5.96
N HIS A 181 5.48 0.65 7.20
CA HIS A 181 4.49 0.14 8.13
C HIS A 181 3.53 1.23 8.64
N GLY A 182 3.93 2.49 8.55
CA GLY A 182 3.19 3.65 9.02
C GLY A 182 2.16 4.20 8.03
N LEU A 183 2.07 3.64 6.81
CA LEU A 183 1.19 4.13 5.74
C LEU A 183 -0.26 4.33 6.20
N ALA A 184 -0.77 3.43 7.04
CA ALA A 184 -2.13 3.50 7.56
C ALA A 184 -2.40 4.79 8.35
N THR A 185 -1.41 5.29 9.10
CA THR A 185 -1.52 6.56 9.85
C THR A 185 -1.73 7.74 8.90
N ARG A 186 -1.14 7.68 7.70
CA ARG A 186 -1.23 8.72 6.68
C ARG A 186 -2.55 8.65 5.94
N VAL A 187 -2.89 7.49 5.38
CA VAL A 187 -4.11 7.34 4.55
C VAL A 187 -5.38 7.42 5.40
N LEU A 188 -5.36 6.85 6.61
CA LEU A 188 -6.52 6.81 7.51
C LEU A 188 -6.50 7.95 8.53
N ALA A 189 -5.93 9.12 8.20
CA ALA A 189 -5.75 10.25 9.10
C ALA A 189 -7.01 10.57 9.95
N ALA A 190 -8.20 10.46 9.36
CA ALA A 190 -9.47 10.67 10.07
C ALA A 190 -9.66 9.70 11.25
N ARG A 191 -9.30 8.43 11.09
CA ARG A 191 -9.38 7.37 12.11
C ARG A 191 -8.36 7.56 13.23
N PHE A 192 -7.19 8.10 12.90
CA PHE A 192 -6.17 8.52 13.86
C PHE A 192 -6.43 9.92 14.46
N LYS A 193 -7.62 10.49 14.22
CA LYS A 193 -8.03 11.85 14.66
C LYS A 193 -7.10 12.97 14.21
N SER A 194 -6.27 12.72 13.19
CA SER A 194 -5.37 13.73 12.64
C SER A 194 -6.15 14.79 11.86
N ILE A 195 -5.86 16.06 12.13
CA ILE A 195 -6.54 17.20 11.49
C ILE A 195 -6.07 17.43 10.05
N TRP A 196 -4.89 16.95 9.71
CA TRP A 196 -4.35 16.96 8.36
C TRP A 196 -3.31 15.87 8.19
N MET A 197 -2.87 15.65 6.96
CA MET A 197 -1.76 14.76 6.64
C MET A 197 -0.85 15.35 5.57
N TYR A 198 0.44 15.04 5.70
CA TYR A 198 1.48 15.50 4.79
C TYR A 198 1.62 14.55 3.60
N GLY A 199 1.57 15.12 2.40
CA GLY A 199 2.03 14.53 1.15
C GLY A 199 3.25 15.28 0.62
N GLY A 200 4.11 14.60 -0.13
CA GLY A 200 5.23 15.24 -0.82
C GLY A 200 6.17 14.24 -1.47
N ASP A 201 7.05 14.75 -2.33
CA ASP A 201 7.88 13.96 -3.25
C ASP A 201 9.19 13.42 -2.62
N GLN A 202 9.33 13.47 -1.29
CA GLN A 202 10.49 12.91 -0.62
C GLN A 202 10.46 11.38 -0.66
N VAL A 203 11.62 10.78 -0.98
CA VAL A 203 11.78 9.34 -1.25
C VAL A 203 12.03 8.54 0.04
N GLU A 204 11.29 8.83 1.11
CA GLU A 204 11.31 7.99 2.31
C GLU A 204 10.26 6.88 2.22
N ALA A 205 10.65 5.66 2.58
CA ALA A 205 9.74 4.51 2.59
C ALA A 205 8.50 4.80 3.46
N GLY A 206 7.31 4.69 2.88
CA GLY A 206 6.03 4.99 3.55
C GLY A 206 5.56 6.44 3.43
N GLN A 207 6.32 7.32 2.76
CA GLN A 207 5.81 8.62 2.33
C GLN A 207 4.87 8.45 1.13
N VAL A 208 3.82 9.27 1.09
CA VAL A 208 2.79 9.22 0.04
C VAL A 208 2.76 10.58 -0.63
N THR A 209 2.73 10.62 -1.95
CA THR A 209 2.55 11.89 -2.67
C THR A 209 1.13 12.42 -2.46
N THR A 210 0.94 13.73 -2.59
CA THR A 210 -0.40 14.31 -2.54
C THR A 210 -1.31 13.75 -3.64
N ALA A 211 -0.75 13.48 -4.82
CA ALA A 211 -1.47 12.81 -5.91
C ALA A 211 -1.97 11.42 -5.49
N SER A 212 -1.13 10.59 -4.88
CA SER A 212 -1.54 9.26 -4.38
C SER A 212 -2.59 9.35 -3.27
N LEU A 213 -2.44 10.26 -2.29
CA LEU A 213 -3.47 10.47 -1.26
C LEU A 213 -4.83 10.81 -1.90
N ARG A 214 -4.84 11.72 -2.86
CA ARG A 214 -6.07 12.18 -3.52
C ARG A 214 -6.65 11.12 -4.46
N ASP A 215 -5.87 10.63 -5.42
CA ASP A 215 -6.37 9.87 -6.58
C ASP A 215 -6.41 8.37 -6.33
N GLU A 216 -5.39 7.83 -5.63
CA GLU A 216 -5.32 6.41 -5.36
C GLU A 216 -6.19 6.05 -4.17
N TYR A 217 -6.02 6.75 -3.04
CA TYR A 217 -6.72 6.41 -1.80
C TYR A 217 -8.04 7.16 -1.59
N GLY A 218 -8.31 8.22 -2.36
CA GLY A 218 -9.52 9.01 -2.14
C GLY A 218 -9.54 9.67 -0.76
N PHE A 219 -8.41 10.20 -0.29
CA PHE A 219 -8.22 10.70 1.07
C PHE A 219 -9.36 11.61 1.56
N ARG A 220 -9.88 12.47 0.69
CA ARG A 220 -10.98 13.41 1.00
C ARG A 220 -12.34 12.73 1.18
N SER A 221 -12.52 11.46 0.79
CA SER A 221 -13.73 10.69 1.10
C SER A 221 -13.59 9.82 2.35
N ILE A 222 -12.35 9.55 2.81
CA ILE A 222 -12.12 8.69 3.96
C ILE A 222 -12.58 9.35 5.25
N SER A 223 -13.35 8.61 6.02
CA SER A 223 -13.85 8.97 7.35
C SER A 223 -13.59 7.84 8.36
N GLU A 224 -14.06 8.02 9.59
CA GLU A 224 -13.98 7.00 10.64
C GLU A 224 -14.86 5.78 10.38
N SER A 225 -15.91 5.92 9.56
CA SER A 225 -16.81 4.81 9.17
C SER A 225 -16.35 4.05 7.94
N THR A 226 -15.45 4.62 7.12
CA THR A 226 -14.98 4.03 5.86
C THR A 226 -14.40 2.64 6.08
N GLY A 227 -14.93 1.64 5.38
CA GLY A 227 -14.46 0.26 5.48
C GLY A 227 -13.00 0.12 5.07
N VAL A 228 -12.17 -0.46 5.93
CA VAL A 228 -10.75 -0.67 5.64
C VAL A 228 -10.54 -2.08 5.13
N TYR A 229 -9.96 -2.18 3.94
CA TYR A 229 -9.50 -3.41 3.31
C TYR A 229 -8.00 -3.33 3.05
N GLY A 230 -7.36 -4.45 2.75
CA GLY A 230 -5.97 -4.38 2.30
C GLY A 230 -5.31 -5.68 1.93
N LEU A 231 -4.07 -5.59 1.46
CA LEU A 231 -3.24 -6.73 1.07
C LEU A 231 -2.18 -6.97 2.15
N VAL A 232 -2.27 -8.08 2.86
CA VAL A 232 -1.22 -8.51 3.79
C VAL A 232 -0.23 -9.44 3.12
N GLY A 233 1.07 -9.17 3.30
CA GLY A 233 2.16 -9.92 2.68
C GLY A 233 3.51 -9.26 2.92
N ARG A 234 4.57 -9.88 2.42
CA ARG A 234 5.92 -9.32 2.47
C ARG A 234 6.77 -9.84 1.29
N PRO A 235 7.19 -8.98 0.34
CA PRO A 235 6.83 -7.55 0.17
C PRO A 235 5.43 -7.36 -0.44
N VAL A 236 4.81 -6.18 -0.24
CA VAL A 236 3.50 -5.80 -0.83
C VAL A 236 3.43 -4.38 -1.38
N THR A 237 4.47 -3.57 -1.18
CA THR A 237 4.50 -2.15 -1.55
C THR A 237 4.37 -1.92 -3.06
N HIS A 238 4.91 -2.84 -3.88
CA HIS A 238 4.80 -2.82 -5.35
C HIS A 238 3.61 -3.64 -5.88
N SER A 239 2.65 -3.98 -5.03
CA SER A 239 1.45 -4.68 -5.49
C SER A 239 0.53 -3.73 -6.23
N VAL A 240 -0.09 -4.21 -7.30
CA VAL A 240 -1.12 -3.48 -8.05
C VAL A 240 -2.51 -3.60 -7.40
N SER A 241 -2.69 -4.49 -6.42
CA SER A 241 -4.00 -4.73 -5.78
C SER A 241 -4.63 -3.45 -5.18
N PRO A 242 -3.90 -2.55 -4.47
CA PRO A 242 -4.48 -1.31 -3.99
C PRO A 242 -5.12 -0.46 -5.09
N ALA A 243 -4.44 -0.32 -6.25
CA ALA A 243 -4.99 0.42 -7.38
C ALA A 243 -6.28 -0.24 -7.92
N MET A 244 -6.29 -1.57 -8.06
CA MET A 244 -7.44 -2.34 -8.53
C MET A 244 -8.67 -2.18 -7.62
N PHE A 245 -8.50 -2.41 -6.32
CA PHE A 245 -9.59 -2.39 -5.37
C PHE A 245 -10.11 -0.97 -5.12
N ASN A 246 -9.23 0.03 -5.02
CA ASN A 246 -9.67 1.40 -4.84
C ASN A 246 -10.43 1.93 -6.08
N ALA A 247 -10.01 1.56 -7.29
CA ALA A 247 -10.77 1.89 -8.52
C ALA A 247 -12.16 1.21 -8.54
N ALA A 248 -12.23 -0.05 -8.10
CA ALA A 248 -13.48 -0.79 -7.99
C ALA A 248 -14.42 -0.20 -6.93
N PHE A 249 -13.92 0.13 -5.72
CA PHE A 249 -14.72 0.75 -4.66
C PHE A 249 -15.27 2.10 -5.08
N ARG A 250 -14.45 2.95 -5.74
CA ARG A 250 -14.91 4.24 -6.26
C ARG A 250 -16.02 4.09 -7.29
N THR A 251 -15.85 3.18 -8.26
CA THR A 251 -16.84 2.98 -9.33
C THR A 251 -18.15 2.40 -8.79
N ALA A 252 -18.06 1.52 -7.78
CA ALA A 252 -19.21 0.96 -7.08
C ALA A 252 -19.83 1.91 -6.04
N ARG A 253 -19.23 3.11 -5.82
CA ARG A 253 -19.64 4.10 -4.82
C ARG A 253 -19.72 3.52 -3.40
N LEU A 254 -18.78 2.64 -3.06
CA LEU A 254 -18.67 2.05 -1.73
C LEU A 254 -17.74 2.90 -0.85
N ASP A 255 -18.16 3.19 0.38
CA ASP A 255 -17.34 3.88 1.39
C ASP A 255 -16.28 2.92 1.94
N ALA A 256 -15.24 2.68 1.13
CA ALA A 256 -14.17 1.74 1.42
C ALA A 256 -12.83 2.20 0.84
N VAL A 257 -11.75 1.78 1.50
CA VAL A 257 -10.37 2.02 1.07
C VAL A 257 -9.55 0.74 1.22
N TYR A 258 -8.65 0.51 0.28
CA TYR A 258 -7.74 -0.62 0.22
C TYR A 258 -6.29 -0.16 0.39
N LEU A 259 -5.56 -0.75 1.33
CA LEU A 259 -4.15 -0.41 1.62
C LEU A 259 -3.21 -1.62 1.50
N PRO A 260 -1.92 -1.44 1.19
CA PRO A 260 -0.92 -2.47 1.45
C PRO A 260 -0.61 -2.55 2.95
N PHE A 261 -0.45 -3.78 3.45
CA PHE A 261 -0.11 -4.11 4.84
C PHE A 261 1.19 -4.94 4.86
N PRO A 262 2.38 -4.29 4.83
CA PRO A 262 3.66 -4.98 4.89
C PRO A 262 3.91 -5.57 6.29
N ALA A 263 3.25 -6.67 6.63
CA ALA A 263 3.40 -7.29 7.96
C ALA A 263 4.75 -7.99 8.09
N ILE A 264 5.34 -7.97 9.28
CA ILE A 264 6.58 -8.72 9.53
C ILE A 264 6.31 -10.21 9.81
N ASP A 265 5.15 -10.52 10.38
CA ASP A 265 4.63 -11.86 10.67
C ASP A 265 3.08 -11.84 10.77
N ALA A 266 2.46 -13.00 10.99
CA ALA A 266 1.00 -13.10 11.09
C ALA A 266 0.43 -12.41 12.34
N ASP A 267 1.13 -12.47 13.47
CA ASP A 267 0.67 -11.86 14.72
C ASP A 267 0.68 -10.33 14.59
N ASP A 268 1.71 -9.76 13.96
CA ASP A 268 1.82 -8.33 13.63
C ASP A 268 0.58 -7.85 12.87
N PHE A 269 0.23 -8.55 11.79
CA PHE A 269 -0.99 -8.26 11.05
C PHE A 269 -2.25 -8.42 11.91
N VAL A 270 -2.39 -9.52 12.64
CA VAL A 270 -3.59 -9.81 13.43
C VAL A 270 -3.85 -8.70 14.46
N THR A 271 -2.80 -8.28 15.18
CA THR A 271 -2.88 -7.20 16.17
C THR A 271 -3.31 -5.88 15.53
N PHE A 272 -2.65 -5.48 14.44
CA PHE A 272 -3.00 -4.27 13.72
C PHE A 272 -4.42 -4.30 13.14
N ALA A 273 -4.79 -5.40 12.48
CA ALA A 273 -6.05 -5.56 11.80
C ALA A 273 -7.25 -5.53 12.77
N LYS A 274 -7.09 -6.13 13.96
CA LYS A 274 -8.09 -6.05 15.03
C LYS A 274 -8.24 -4.63 15.56
N ALA A 275 -7.13 -3.93 15.84
CA ALA A 275 -7.16 -2.56 16.33
C ALA A 275 -7.81 -1.58 15.33
N ILE A 276 -7.48 -1.71 14.04
CA ILE A 276 -8.04 -0.87 12.97
C ILE A 276 -9.49 -1.22 12.64
N GLY A 277 -9.92 -2.46 12.90
CA GLY A 277 -11.26 -2.94 12.57
C GLY A 277 -11.44 -3.16 11.07
N ILE A 278 -10.50 -3.86 10.42
CA ILE A 278 -10.59 -4.17 8.99
C ILE A 278 -11.86 -4.95 8.65
N LYS A 279 -12.38 -4.75 7.43
CA LYS A 279 -13.54 -5.46 6.89
C LYS A 279 -13.15 -6.68 6.05
N GLY A 280 -11.95 -6.69 5.50
CA GLY A 280 -11.40 -7.83 4.79
C GLY A 280 -9.95 -7.60 4.38
N ALA A 281 -9.26 -8.65 4.01
CA ALA A 281 -7.90 -8.56 3.49
C ALA A 281 -7.62 -9.63 2.45
N SER A 282 -6.93 -9.29 1.37
CA SER A 282 -6.24 -10.28 0.56
C SER A 282 -4.96 -10.69 1.30
N VAL A 283 -4.60 -11.97 1.21
CA VAL A 283 -3.42 -12.56 1.83
C VAL A 283 -2.51 -13.08 0.74
N THR A 284 -1.25 -12.65 0.73
CA THR A 284 -0.22 -13.15 -0.18
C THR A 284 0.96 -13.75 0.57
N ILE A 285 1.99 -14.13 -0.16
CA ILE A 285 3.23 -14.69 0.38
C ILE A 285 3.80 -13.74 1.46
N PRO A 286 4.32 -14.29 2.58
CA PRO A 286 4.37 -15.71 2.97
C PRO A 286 3.20 -16.15 3.87
N PHE A 287 2.16 -15.34 4.05
CA PHE A 287 1.22 -15.48 5.17
C PHE A 287 -0.01 -16.36 4.91
N LYS A 288 -0.18 -16.90 3.70
CA LYS A 288 -1.38 -17.69 3.33
C LYS A 288 -1.66 -18.89 4.25
N MET A 289 -0.61 -19.59 4.70
CA MET A 289 -0.73 -20.72 5.62
C MET A 289 -0.81 -20.24 7.08
N ALA A 290 0.06 -19.32 7.49
CA ALA A 290 0.08 -18.82 8.86
C ALA A 290 -1.26 -18.19 9.27
N LEU A 291 -1.90 -17.42 8.37
CA LEU A 291 -3.19 -16.81 8.66
C LEU A 291 -4.38 -17.78 8.54
N PHE A 292 -4.23 -18.91 7.85
CA PHE A 292 -5.26 -19.97 7.85
C PHE A 292 -5.47 -20.53 9.26
N GLU A 293 -4.42 -20.63 10.06
CA GLU A 293 -4.51 -21.07 11.47
C GLU A 293 -5.13 -20.00 12.40
N THR A 294 -5.29 -18.76 11.93
CA THR A 294 -5.80 -17.64 12.74
C THR A 294 -7.27 -17.29 12.48
N VAL A 295 -7.87 -17.79 11.40
CA VAL A 295 -9.28 -17.50 11.07
C VAL A 295 -10.22 -18.42 11.86
N ASP A 296 -11.40 -17.91 12.20
CA ASP A 296 -12.41 -18.68 12.95
C ASP A 296 -13.07 -19.76 12.09
N GLU A 297 -13.14 -19.54 10.78
CA GLU A 297 -13.75 -20.48 9.84
C GLU A 297 -13.13 -20.31 8.46
N ALA A 298 -12.90 -21.41 7.76
CA ALA A 298 -12.41 -21.40 6.38
C ALA A 298 -13.35 -22.15 5.44
N ASN A 299 -13.51 -21.66 4.20
CA ASN A 299 -14.32 -22.33 3.20
C ASN A 299 -13.72 -23.70 2.79
N SER A 300 -14.51 -24.56 2.16
CA SER A 300 -14.10 -25.94 1.82
C SER A 300 -12.85 -25.99 0.92
N VAL A 301 -12.72 -25.03 -0.01
CA VAL A 301 -11.56 -24.93 -0.91
C VAL A 301 -10.30 -24.57 -0.12
N ALA A 302 -10.37 -23.56 0.76
CA ALA A 302 -9.26 -23.16 1.62
C ALA A 302 -8.82 -24.30 2.56
N ARG A 303 -9.77 -25.05 3.14
CA ARG A 303 -9.47 -26.24 3.97
C ARG A 303 -8.75 -27.34 3.18
N ARG A 304 -9.18 -27.62 1.94
CA ARG A 304 -8.49 -28.60 1.06
C ARG A 304 -7.08 -28.15 0.68
N ILE A 305 -6.88 -26.85 0.50
CA ILE A 305 -5.57 -26.27 0.16
C ILE A 305 -4.66 -26.15 1.40
N GLY A 306 -5.23 -26.00 2.59
CA GLY A 306 -4.48 -25.66 3.82
C GLY A 306 -3.96 -24.22 3.80
N ALA A 307 -4.59 -23.32 3.04
CA ALA A 307 -4.16 -21.93 2.92
C ALA A 307 -5.30 -21.01 2.45
N ILE A 308 -5.27 -19.76 2.94
CA ILE A 308 -6.20 -18.70 2.56
C ILE A 308 -5.47 -17.61 1.77
N ASN A 309 -6.14 -17.02 0.78
CA ASN A 309 -5.70 -15.80 0.12
C ASN A 309 -6.65 -14.63 0.41
N THR A 310 -7.72 -14.86 1.18
CA THR A 310 -8.77 -13.87 1.43
C THR A 310 -9.31 -14.03 2.85
N ILE A 311 -9.43 -12.92 3.57
CA ILE A 311 -10.07 -12.80 4.88
C ILE A 311 -11.28 -11.88 4.72
N ARG A 312 -12.39 -12.24 5.33
CA ARG A 312 -13.58 -11.39 5.51
C ARG A 312 -13.91 -11.31 6.99
N ALA A 313 -14.02 -10.10 7.52
CA ALA A 313 -14.51 -9.90 8.89
C ALA A 313 -16.04 -9.78 8.89
N SER A 314 -16.72 -10.62 9.69
CA SER A 314 -18.17 -10.58 9.89
C SER A 314 -18.49 -10.91 11.35
N ASP A 315 -19.30 -10.07 12.01
CA ASP A 315 -19.82 -10.34 13.35
C ASP A 315 -18.74 -10.68 14.40
N GLY A 316 -17.60 -9.98 14.33
CA GLY A 316 -16.45 -10.20 15.21
C GLY A 316 -15.60 -11.43 14.90
N ARG A 317 -15.95 -12.20 13.86
CA ARG A 317 -15.22 -13.39 13.38
C ARG A 317 -14.52 -13.10 12.06
N TRP A 318 -13.44 -13.83 11.81
CA TRP A 318 -12.71 -13.85 10.56
C TRP A 318 -13.00 -15.12 9.78
N LEU A 319 -13.52 -14.94 8.57
CA LEU A 319 -13.77 -16.01 7.61
C LEU A 319 -12.64 -16.04 6.59
N GLY A 320 -12.00 -17.18 6.44
CA GLY A 320 -10.94 -17.46 5.48
C GLY A 320 -11.46 -18.08 4.19
N GLY A 321 -10.96 -17.61 3.06
CA GLY A 321 -11.31 -18.10 1.73
C GLY A 321 -10.10 -18.20 0.82
N ASN A 322 -10.28 -18.95 -0.27
CA ASN A 322 -9.31 -19.05 -1.34
C ASN A 322 -9.97 -18.73 -2.68
N THR A 323 -9.66 -17.55 -3.24
CA THR A 323 -10.14 -17.08 -4.54
C THR A 323 -9.14 -17.35 -5.67
N ASP A 324 -7.91 -17.78 -5.37
CA ASP A 324 -6.92 -18.12 -6.40
C ASP A 324 -7.42 -19.28 -7.27
N ALA A 325 -8.03 -20.30 -6.65
CA ALA A 325 -8.54 -21.47 -7.37
C ALA A 325 -9.63 -21.09 -8.39
N ILE A 326 -10.61 -20.29 -7.98
CA ILE A 326 -11.68 -19.83 -8.88
C ILE A 326 -11.18 -18.79 -9.88
N GLY A 327 -10.24 -17.92 -9.49
CA GLY A 327 -9.62 -16.96 -10.41
C GLY A 327 -8.85 -17.63 -11.54
N PHE A 328 -8.11 -18.70 -11.22
CA PHE A 328 -7.45 -19.54 -12.20
C PHE A 328 -8.45 -20.19 -13.17
N LEU A 329 -9.49 -20.85 -12.66
CA LEU A 329 -10.48 -21.53 -13.48
C LEU A 329 -11.31 -20.56 -14.34
N SER A 330 -11.66 -19.41 -13.81
CA SER A 330 -12.48 -18.40 -14.52
C SER A 330 -11.74 -17.82 -15.72
N ALA A 331 -10.43 -17.62 -15.62
CA ALA A 331 -9.60 -17.19 -16.74
C ALA A 331 -9.54 -18.23 -17.89
N LEU A 332 -9.75 -19.52 -17.57
CA LEU A 332 -9.75 -20.62 -18.54
C LEU A 332 -11.11 -20.87 -19.20
N HIS A 333 -12.22 -20.58 -18.50
CA HIS A 333 -13.57 -21.03 -18.83
C HIS A 333 -14.04 -20.70 -20.26
N HIS A 334 -13.58 -19.59 -20.83
CA HIS A 334 -13.93 -19.16 -22.20
C HIS A 334 -12.86 -19.45 -23.26
N ARG A 335 -11.72 -20.03 -22.88
CA ARG A 335 -10.59 -20.26 -23.79
C ARG A 335 -10.31 -21.74 -24.02
N VAL A 336 -10.40 -22.56 -22.98
CA VAL A 336 -10.11 -24.00 -23.08
C VAL A 336 -11.14 -24.81 -22.29
N GLY A 337 -11.89 -25.66 -23.00
CA GLY A 337 -12.70 -26.70 -22.35
C GLY A 337 -11.78 -27.75 -21.72
N LEU A 338 -11.87 -27.91 -20.39
CA LEU A 338 -10.92 -28.72 -19.60
C LEU A 338 -11.21 -30.22 -19.62
N THR A 339 -12.45 -30.65 -19.84
CA THR A 339 -12.83 -32.07 -19.78
C THR A 339 -12.00 -32.93 -20.74
N GLY A 340 -11.32 -33.96 -20.20
CA GLY A 340 -10.48 -34.89 -20.95
C GLY A 340 -9.14 -34.31 -21.43
N ARG A 341 -8.77 -33.09 -21.01
CA ARG A 341 -7.51 -32.45 -21.41
C ARG A 341 -6.34 -32.92 -20.57
N ARG A 342 -5.15 -32.85 -21.17
CA ARG A 342 -3.87 -33.06 -20.50
C ARG A 342 -3.31 -31.71 -20.07
N VAL A 343 -3.05 -31.53 -18.78
CA VAL A 343 -2.51 -30.29 -18.22
C VAL A 343 -1.12 -30.53 -17.68
N ALA A 344 -0.14 -29.78 -18.19
CA ALA A 344 1.22 -29.76 -17.66
C ALA A 344 1.40 -28.51 -16.79
N ILE A 345 1.64 -28.70 -15.49
CA ILE A 345 1.97 -27.63 -14.54
C ILE A 345 3.49 -27.59 -14.38
N MET A 346 4.11 -26.45 -14.69
CA MET A 346 5.54 -26.22 -14.48
C MET A 346 5.79 -25.58 -13.12
N GLY A 347 6.63 -26.22 -12.31
CA GLY A 347 6.93 -25.86 -10.93
C GLY A 347 6.19 -26.73 -9.91
N ALA A 348 6.72 -26.79 -8.69
CA ALA A 348 6.18 -27.58 -7.58
C ALA A 348 5.91 -26.73 -6.31
N GLY A 349 5.86 -25.40 -6.48
CA GLY A 349 5.61 -24.45 -5.39
C GLY A 349 4.15 -24.35 -4.98
N GLY A 350 3.84 -23.38 -4.11
CA GLY A 350 2.46 -23.14 -3.64
C GLY A 350 1.46 -22.88 -4.76
N ALA A 351 1.83 -22.07 -5.76
CA ALA A 351 0.99 -21.80 -6.93
C ALA A 351 0.66 -23.09 -7.73
N ALA A 352 1.65 -23.96 -7.95
CA ALA A 352 1.46 -25.23 -8.65
C ALA A 352 0.47 -26.15 -7.91
N ARG A 353 0.60 -26.24 -6.57
CA ARG A 353 -0.35 -27.01 -5.75
C ARG A 353 -1.75 -26.42 -5.79
N SER A 354 -1.89 -25.10 -5.70
CA SER A 354 -3.20 -24.44 -5.80
C SER A 354 -3.87 -24.68 -7.16
N VAL A 355 -3.11 -24.59 -8.26
CA VAL A 355 -3.60 -24.92 -9.61
C VAL A 355 -4.02 -26.39 -9.71
N ALA A 356 -3.18 -27.31 -9.23
CA ALA A 356 -3.49 -28.73 -9.25
C ALA A 356 -4.75 -29.08 -8.42
N ILE A 357 -4.94 -28.46 -7.26
CA ILE A 357 -6.14 -28.65 -6.43
C ILE A 357 -7.38 -28.05 -7.11
N ALA A 358 -7.26 -26.88 -7.74
CA ALA A 358 -8.34 -26.26 -8.50
C ALA A 358 -8.79 -27.17 -9.66
N LEU A 359 -7.83 -27.75 -10.38
CA LEU A 359 -8.08 -28.68 -11.48
C LEU A 359 -8.56 -30.06 -11.02
N GLY A 360 -8.18 -30.53 -9.84
CA GLY A 360 -8.55 -31.85 -9.32
C GLY A 360 -10.05 -32.06 -9.09
N SER A 361 -10.85 -30.99 -9.19
CA SER A 361 -12.31 -31.07 -9.20
C SER A 361 -12.89 -31.33 -10.60
N SER A 362 -12.04 -31.45 -11.63
CA SER A 362 -12.38 -31.61 -13.04
C SER A 362 -11.82 -32.95 -13.57
N SER A 363 -12.47 -33.55 -14.57
CA SER A 363 -12.01 -34.79 -15.24
C SER A 363 -10.83 -34.52 -16.18
N VAL A 364 -9.67 -34.17 -15.62
CA VAL A 364 -8.48 -33.67 -16.31
C VAL A 364 -7.26 -34.51 -15.93
N ASP A 365 -6.40 -34.86 -16.89
CA ASP A 365 -5.10 -35.50 -16.61
C ASP A 365 -4.09 -34.40 -16.24
N VAL A 366 -3.82 -34.22 -14.95
CA VAL A 366 -2.92 -33.19 -14.43
C VAL A 366 -1.56 -33.79 -14.10
N ARG A 367 -0.50 -33.23 -14.69
CA ARG A 367 0.89 -33.59 -14.42
C ARG A 367 1.69 -32.40 -13.90
N ILE A 368 2.42 -32.61 -12.82
CA ILE A 368 3.33 -31.62 -12.24
C ILE A 368 4.75 -31.93 -12.70
N HIS A 369 5.43 -30.91 -13.21
CA HIS A 369 6.78 -30.99 -13.75
C HIS A 369 7.69 -30.03 -12.98
N ALA A 370 8.80 -30.52 -12.45
CA ALA A 370 9.80 -29.70 -11.79
C ALA A 370 11.21 -30.20 -12.08
N ARG A 371 12.19 -29.28 -12.11
CA ARG A 371 13.62 -29.61 -12.29
C ARG A 371 14.11 -30.68 -11.30
N ASP A 372 13.64 -30.60 -10.05
CA ASP A 372 13.81 -31.66 -9.05
C ASP A 372 12.56 -32.54 -9.06
N ARG A 373 12.70 -33.77 -9.59
CA ARG A 373 11.62 -34.74 -9.71
C ARG A 373 10.96 -35.04 -8.35
N ARG A 374 11.75 -35.11 -7.27
CA ARG A 374 11.23 -35.40 -5.93
C ARG A 374 10.22 -34.34 -5.48
N ARG A 375 10.47 -33.07 -5.81
CA ARG A 375 9.51 -31.98 -5.53
C ARG A 375 8.22 -32.11 -6.33
N ALA A 376 8.28 -32.56 -7.58
CA ALA A 376 7.09 -32.82 -8.37
C ALA A 376 6.26 -33.96 -7.78
N GLU A 377 6.92 -35.05 -7.33
CA GLU A 377 6.28 -36.18 -6.66
C GLU A 377 5.65 -35.77 -5.33
N GLU A 378 6.36 -35.01 -4.49
CA GLU A 378 5.82 -34.44 -3.24
C GLU A 378 4.58 -33.57 -3.49
N ALA A 379 4.63 -32.67 -4.48
CA ALA A 379 3.49 -31.83 -4.83
C ALA A 379 2.33 -32.66 -5.40
N ALA A 380 2.61 -33.68 -6.22
CA ALA A 380 1.62 -34.58 -6.78
C ALA A 380 0.90 -35.36 -5.68
N MET A 381 1.61 -35.93 -4.71
CA MET A 381 1.03 -36.67 -3.57
C MET A 381 0.06 -35.85 -2.72
N LEU A 382 0.29 -34.54 -2.61
CA LEU A 382 -0.58 -33.62 -1.88
C LEU A 382 -1.83 -33.21 -2.69
N THR A 383 -1.95 -33.69 -3.92
CA THR A 383 -2.99 -33.31 -4.87
C THR A 383 -3.52 -34.57 -5.59
N SER A 384 -4.45 -34.39 -6.53
CA SER A 384 -4.90 -35.49 -7.40
C SER A 384 -4.12 -35.57 -8.72
N ALA A 385 -2.94 -34.94 -8.77
CA ALA A 385 -2.07 -34.91 -9.96
C ALA A 385 -1.05 -36.06 -9.93
N THR A 386 -0.36 -36.28 -11.05
CA THR A 386 0.80 -37.18 -11.17
C THR A 386 2.08 -36.38 -11.44
N ALA A 387 3.25 -36.96 -11.19
CA ALA A 387 4.52 -36.34 -11.53
C ALA A 387 4.93 -36.67 -12.97
N GLY A 388 5.47 -35.68 -13.69
CA GLY A 388 6.01 -35.83 -15.04
C GLY A 388 7.48 -35.41 -15.15
N ASP A 389 8.11 -35.75 -16.28
CA ASP A 389 9.51 -35.42 -16.55
C ASP A 389 9.69 -33.92 -16.84
N TRP A 390 10.84 -33.35 -16.48
CA TRP A 390 11.17 -31.96 -16.79
C TRP A 390 12.15 -31.86 -17.98
N PRO A 391 11.86 -31.04 -19.00
CA PRO A 391 10.61 -30.32 -19.24
C PRO A 391 9.46 -31.24 -19.71
N PRO A 392 8.19 -30.79 -19.68
CA PRO A 392 7.08 -31.53 -20.30
C PRO A 392 7.38 -31.84 -21.77
N PRO A 393 7.27 -33.11 -22.22
CA PRO A 393 7.58 -33.47 -23.61
C PRO A 393 6.66 -32.77 -24.64
N PRO A 394 7.15 -32.46 -25.85
CA PRO A 394 6.31 -31.95 -26.92
C PRO A 394 5.14 -32.91 -27.21
N GLY A 395 3.94 -32.37 -27.43
CA GLY A 395 2.72 -33.11 -27.68
C GLY A 395 2.10 -33.79 -26.44
N SER A 396 2.71 -33.68 -25.25
CA SER A 396 2.21 -34.33 -24.03
C SER A 396 1.12 -33.57 -23.29
N TRP A 397 0.76 -32.36 -23.73
CA TRP A 397 -0.16 -31.47 -23.03
C TRP A 397 -1.07 -30.72 -24.01
N ASP A 398 -2.26 -30.36 -23.54
CA ASP A 398 -3.20 -29.44 -24.20
C ASP A 398 -3.13 -28.05 -23.58
N LEU A 399 -2.94 -27.97 -22.25
CA LEU A 399 -2.74 -26.74 -21.49
C LEU A 399 -1.42 -26.83 -20.71
N LEU A 400 -0.55 -25.84 -20.89
CA LEU A 400 0.65 -25.64 -20.10
C LEU A 400 0.43 -24.50 -19.12
N VAL A 401 0.66 -24.72 -17.82
CA VAL A 401 0.56 -23.69 -16.79
C VAL A 401 1.94 -23.43 -16.19
N ASN A 402 2.50 -22.24 -16.38
CA ASN A 402 3.73 -21.83 -15.71
C ASN A 402 3.42 -21.30 -14.31
N CYS A 403 3.83 -22.05 -13.29
CA CYS A 403 3.77 -21.67 -11.88
C CYS A 403 5.16 -21.35 -11.30
N THR A 404 6.18 -21.21 -12.15
CA THR A 404 7.54 -20.80 -11.75
C THR A 404 7.70 -19.29 -11.84
N PRO A 405 8.68 -18.67 -11.14
CA PRO A 405 8.95 -17.24 -11.28
C PRO A 405 9.80 -16.90 -12.53
N ILE A 406 10.05 -17.86 -13.43
CA ILE A 406 10.88 -17.64 -14.63
C ILE A 406 10.13 -16.73 -15.60
N GLY A 407 10.82 -15.71 -16.13
CA GLY A 407 10.22 -14.67 -16.99
C GLY A 407 9.65 -13.48 -16.22
N MET A 408 9.67 -13.52 -14.88
CA MET A 408 9.29 -12.38 -14.04
C MET A 408 10.37 -11.30 -14.08
N TYR A 409 9.94 -10.03 -14.08
CA TYR A 409 10.82 -8.88 -13.91
C TYR A 409 11.76 -9.06 -12.70
N PRO A 410 13.06 -8.70 -12.81
CA PRO A 410 13.72 -8.04 -13.95
C PRO A 410 14.19 -9.00 -15.06
N ARG A 411 14.03 -10.32 -14.89
CA ARG A 411 14.54 -11.35 -15.82
C ARG A 411 13.52 -11.69 -16.91
N VAL A 412 13.09 -10.64 -17.64
CA VAL A 412 11.97 -10.70 -18.59
C VAL A 412 12.24 -11.51 -19.85
N GLU A 413 13.51 -11.76 -20.18
CA GLU A 413 13.94 -12.57 -21.34
C GLU A 413 14.23 -14.04 -20.98
N GLU A 414 14.01 -14.45 -19.73
CA GLU A 414 14.03 -15.87 -19.36
C GLU A 414 12.71 -16.55 -19.75
N THR A 415 12.76 -17.82 -20.12
CA THR A 415 11.58 -18.66 -20.37
C THR A 415 11.77 -20.03 -19.71
N PRO A 416 10.73 -20.61 -19.07
CA PRO A 416 10.82 -21.94 -18.45
C PRO A 416 10.85 -23.07 -19.49
N LEU A 417 10.46 -22.81 -20.73
CA LEU A 417 10.30 -23.80 -21.79
C LEU A 417 10.77 -23.25 -23.14
N PRO A 418 11.62 -23.96 -23.90
CA PRO A 418 12.02 -23.55 -25.24
C PRO A 418 10.85 -23.55 -26.24
N ALA A 419 10.94 -22.72 -27.28
CA ALA A 419 9.87 -22.52 -28.25
C ALA A 419 9.46 -23.82 -28.97
N GLU A 420 10.39 -24.75 -29.25
CA GLU A 420 10.11 -26.02 -29.93
C GLU A 420 9.25 -27.00 -29.10
N TYR A 421 9.08 -26.75 -27.81
CA TYR A 421 8.21 -27.55 -26.92
C TYR A 421 6.77 -27.00 -26.85
N LEU A 422 6.52 -25.80 -27.39
CA LEU A 422 5.23 -25.11 -27.39
C LEU A 422 4.31 -25.69 -28.47
N THR A 423 3.76 -26.87 -28.19
CA THR A 423 3.04 -27.72 -29.17
C THR A 423 1.58 -27.98 -28.80
N GLY A 424 1.14 -27.56 -27.61
CA GLY A 424 -0.23 -27.74 -27.16
C GLY A 424 -1.15 -26.60 -27.62
N ARG A 425 -2.33 -26.52 -27.01
CA ARG A 425 -3.38 -25.56 -27.40
C ARG A 425 -3.23 -24.22 -26.71
N CYS A 426 -2.94 -24.23 -25.41
CA CYS A 426 -2.95 -23.03 -24.60
C CYS A 426 -1.77 -23.00 -23.62
N VAL A 427 -1.20 -21.82 -23.44
CA VAL A 427 -0.19 -21.53 -22.41
C VAL A 427 -0.75 -20.49 -21.46
N TYR A 428 -0.75 -20.82 -20.17
CA TYR A 428 -1.15 -19.93 -19.09
C TYR A 428 0.05 -19.64 -18.21
N ASP A 429 0.56 -18.42 -18.28
CA ASP A 429 1.66 -17.97 -17.43
C ASP A 429 1.13 -17.23 -16.20
N LEU A 430 1.43 -17.68 -14.99
CA LEU A 430 1.00 -17.00 -13.77
C LEU A 430 1.85 -15.78 -13.41
N VAL A 431 2.96 -15.56 -14.12
CA VAL A 431 3.72 -14.31 -14.06
C VAL A 431 2.86 -13.18 -14.66
N TYR A 432 2.71 -12.08 -13.91
CA TYR A 432 1.93 -10.91 -14.36
C TYR A 432 2.79 -9.66 -14.57
N ASN A 433 4.05 -9.67 -14.13
CA ASN A 433 5.01 -8.60 -14.36
C ASN A 433 6.27 -9.19 -15.02
N PRO A 434 6.49 -8.96 -16.33
CA PRO A 434 5.73 -8.08 -17.22
C PRO A 434 4.36 -8.68 -17.64
N PRO A 435 3.42 -7.88 -18.16
CA PRO A 435 2.14 -8.38 -18.68
C PRO A 435 2.28 -9.39 -19.82
N GLU A 436 3.35 -9.27 -20.63
CA GLU A 436 3.66 -10.15 -21.74
C GLU A 436 5.06 -10.75 -21.56
N THR A 437 5.15 -11.96 -21.00
CA THR A 437 6.42 -12.68 -20.78
C THR A 437 6.96 -13.26 -22.08
N ARG A 438 8.26 -13.57 -22.12
CA ARG A 438 8.87 -14.28 -23.24
C ARG A 438 8.13 -15.58 -23.58
N LEU A 439 7.72 -16.34 -22.56
CA LEU A 439 6.93 -17.57 -22.73
C LEU A 439 5.64 -17.32 -23.52
N LEU A 440 4.88 -16.29 -23.16
CA LEU A 440 3.64 -15.94 -23.85
C LEU A 440 3.90 -15.46 -25.28
N ARG A 441 4.95 -14.67 -25.51
CA ARG A 441 5.33 -14.22 -26.87
C ARG A 441 5.69 -15.40 -27.79
N GLU A 442 6.49 -16.33 -27.29
CA GLU A 442 6.88 -17.53 -28.04
C GLU A 442 5.69 -18.47 -28.26
N ALA A 443 4.81 -18.63 -27.26
CA ALA A 443 3.61 -19.46 -27.38
C ALA A 443 2.64 -18.93 -28.44
N ALA A 444 2.41 -17.61 -28.47
CA ALA A 444 1.58 -16.98 -29.49
C ALA A 444 2.15 -17.19 -30.90
N ARG A 445 3.49 -17.08 -31.07
CA ARG A 445 4.17 -17.36 -32.35
C ARG A 445 4.07 -18.82 -32.78
N ALA A 446 4.01 -19.74 -31.83
CA ALA A 446 3.80 -21.16 -32.07
C ALA A 446 2.32 -21.53 -32.34
N GLY A 447 1.40 -20.55 -32.28
CA GLY A 447 -0.04 -20.75 -32.53
C GLY A 447 -0.83 -21.22 -31.31
N CYS A 448 -0.26 -21.15 -30.11
CA CYS A 448 -1.00 -21.42 -28.87
C CYS A 448 -1.85 -20.20 -28.47
N ASP A 449 -3.01 -20.46 -27.86
CA ASP A 449 -3.73 -19.46 -27.08
C ASP A 449 -2.90 -19.07 -25.84
N THR A 450 -2.94 -17.81 -25.43
CA THR A 450 -2.13 -17.30 -24.32
C THR A 450 -2.97 -16.63 -23.25
N ILE A 451 -2.72 -16.98 -21.99
CA ILE A 451 -3.35 -16.36 -20.82
C ILE A 451 -2.24 -15.85 -19.90
N GLY A 452 -2.32 -14.58 -19.50
CA GLY A 452 -1.30 -13.96 -18.64
C GLY A 452 -1.70 -13.95 -17.16
N GLY A 453 -0.72 -13.74 -16.29
CA GLY A 453 -0.95 -13.80 -14.84
C GLY A 453 -1.87 -12.68 -14.35
N LEU A 454 -1.96 -11.57 -15.09
CA LEU A 454 -2.88 -10.49 -14.79
C LEU A 454 -4.34 -10.93 -14.92
N ASP A 455 -4.67 -11.85 -15.85
CA ASP A 455 -6.02 -12.37 -16.00
C ASP A 455 -6.44 -13.15 -14.74
N MET A 456 -5.54 -13.98 -14.20
CA MET A 456 -5.73 -14.65 -12.90
C MET A 456 -5.92 -13.62 -11.78
N LEU A 457 -5.03 -12.64 -11.71
CA LEU A 457 -5.00 -11.65 -10.65
C LEU A 457 -6.28 -10.81 -10.62
N VAL A 458 -6.80 -10.42 -11.78
CA VAL A 458 -8.08 -9.71 -11.90
C VAL A 458 -9.23 -10.63 -11.49
N ALA A 459 -9.31 -11.84 -12.02
CA ALA A 459 -10.41 -12.75 -11.71
C ALA A 459 -10.50 -13.08 -10.21
N GLN A 460 -9.37 -13.39 -9.56
CA GLN A 460 -9.37 -13.65 -8.12
C GLN A 460 -9.77 -12.40 -7.31
N ALA A 461 -9.36 -11.20 -7.74
CA ALA A 461 -9.69 -9.94 -7.07
C ALA A 461 -11.18 -9.59 -7.19
N GLN A 462 -11.80 -9.91 -8.34
CA GLN A 462 -13.23 -9.73 -8.55
C GLN A 462 -14.05 -10.62 -7.61
N GLU A 463 -13.60 -11.85 -7.35
CA GLU A 463 -14.25 -12.74 -6.37
C GLU A 463 -14.04 -12.27 -4.93
N GLN A 464 -12.86 -11.74 -4.58
CA GLN A 464 -12.65 -11.10 -3.27
C GLN A 464 -13.58 -9.92 -3.07
N PHE A 465 -13.64 -9.02 -4.05
CA PHE A 465 -14.52 -7.86 -4.02
C PHE A 465 -15.98 -8.26 -3.83
N HIS A 466 -16.43 -9.27 -4.57
CA HIS A 466 -17.79 -9.77 -4.44
C HIS A 466 -18.05 -10.40 -3.09
N TRP A 467 -17.12 -11.20 -2.58
CA TRP A 467 -17.31 -11.84 -1.29
C TRP A 467 -17.38 -10.83 -0.14
N TRP A 468 -16.64 -9.72 -0.23
CA TRP A 468 -16.68 -8.65 0.76
C TRP A 468 -17.92 -7.77 0.66
N THR A 469 -18.34 -7.42 -0.56
CA THR A 469 -19.30 -6.33 -0.79
C THR A 469 -20.69 -6.80 -1.24
N GLY A 470 -20.81 -8.03 -1.73
CA GLY A 470 -21.99 -8.53 -2.45
C GLY A 470 -22.15 -7.98 -3.87
N ALA A 471 -21.37 -6.97 -4.27
CA ALA A 471 -21.41 -6.37 -5.60
C ALA A 471 -20.36 -7.00 -6.55
N ARG A 472 -20.51 -6.81 -7.86
CA ARG A 472 -19.45 -7.10 -8.83
C ARG A 472 -18.79 -5.78 -9.26
N PRO A 473 -17.47 -5.72 -9.44
CA PRO A 473 -16.84 -4.53 -9.97
C PRO A 473 -17.27 -4.30 -11.42
N ALA A 474 -17.27 -3.04 -11.86
CA ALA A 474 -17.53 -2.71 -13.26
C ALA A 474 -16.55 -3.46 -14.19
N ALA A 475 -17.03 -3.87 -15.36
CA ALA A 475 -16.20 -4.58 -16.33
C ALA A 475 -14.95 -3.75 -16.69
N GLY A 476 -13.79 -4.39 -16.80
CA GLY A 476 -12.53 -3.75 -17.18
C GLY A 476 -11.82 -2.93 -16.08
N ILE A 477 -12.54 -2.34 -15.12
CA ILE A 477 -11.98 -1.32 -14.21
C ILE A 477 -10.74 -1.78 -13.43
N MET A 478 -10.78 -3.01 -12.89
CA MET A 478 -9.65 -3.56 -12.14
C MET A 478 -8.45 -3.84 -13.06
N ARG A 479 -8.69 -4.32 -14.28
CA ARG A 479 -7.62 -4.61 -15.25
C ARG A 479 -6.94 -3.31 -15.70
N GLU A 480 -7.72 -2.28 -16.02
CA GLU A 480 -7.21 -0.97 -16.42
C GLU A 480 -6.38 -0.33 -15.30
N ALA A 481 -6.88 -0.36 -14.07
CA ALA A 481 -6.17 0.15 -12.91
C ALA A 481 -4.84 -0.60 -12.66
N ALA A 482 -4.83 -1.92 -12.81
CA ALA A 482 -3.63 -2.72 -12.68
C ALA A 482 -2.59 -2.38 -13.75
N LEU A 483 -3.00 -2.28 -15.02
CA LEU A 483 -2.11 -1.94 -16.13
C LEU A 483 -1.51 -0.53 -15.97
N LYS A 484 -2.33 0.45 -15.57
CA LYS A 484 -1.84 1.80 -15.26
C LYS A 484 -0.75 1.75 -14.18
N ARG A 485 -0.99 1.02 -13.09
CA ARG A 485 -0.06 0.90 -11.98
C ARG A 485 1.24 0.18 -12.36
N LEU A 486 1.17 -0.88 -13.18
CA LEU A 486 2.36 -1.55 -13.71
C LEU A 486 3.22 -0.61 -14.56
N ALA A 487 2.58 0.24 -15.38
CA ALA A 487 3.29 1.20 -16.21
C ALA A 487 4.00 2.29 -15.39
N GLU A 488 3.48 2.66 -14.21
CA GLU A 488 4.14 3.58 -13.28
C GLU A 488 5.41 2.95 -12.69
N PHE A 489 5.35 1.68 -12.24
CA PHE A 489 6.53 1.00 -11.68
C PHE A 489 7.68 0.85 -12.69
N ILE A 490 7.36 0.61 -13.97
CA ILE A 490 8.38 0.54 -15.03
C ILE A 490 9.11 1.89 -15.17
N ARG A 491 8.37 3.00 -15.11
CA ARG A 491 8.96 4.35 -15.25
C ARG A 491 9.80 4.75 -14.06
N ASP A 492 9.36 4.41 -12.85
CA ASP A 492 10.06 4.76 -11.60
C ASP A 492 11.41 4.04 -11.50
N GLU A 493 11.52 2.79 -11.96
CA GLU A 493 12.79 2.06 -11.94
C GLU A 493 13.75 2.47 -13.07
N ASP A 494 13.25 2.99 -14.20
CA ASP A 494 14.08 3.67 -15.22
C ASP A 494 14.57 5.06 -14.77
N HIS A 495 14.08 5.58 -13.63
CA HIS A 495 14.45 6.87 -13.03
C HIS A 495 15.17 6.73 -11.68
N VAL A 496 15.92 5.65 -11.49
CA VAL A 496 16.98 5.62 -10.46
C VAL A 496 18.14 6.46 -10.99
N VAL A 497 18.15 7.76 -10.66
CA VAL A 497 19.34 8.63 -10.82
C VAL A 497 20.28 8.42 -9.64
#